data_AF-A0A2K3JGY6-F1
#
_entry.id   AF-A0A2K3JGY6-F1
#
_cell.length_a   1.000
_cell.length_b   1.000
_cell.length_c   1.000
_cell.angle_alpha   90.00
_cell.angle_beta   90.00
_cell.angle_gamma   90.00
#
_symmetry.space_group_name_H-M   'P 1'
#
loop_
_entity.id
_entity.type
_entity.pdbx_description
1 polymer ?
#
loop_
_entity_poly.entity_id
_entity_poly.type
_entity_poly.pdbx_seq_one_letter_code
_entity_poly.pdbx_strand_id
1 'polypeptide(L)'
;MEITACPNCGSKNIGIGTLGDGIIFGLSSWKEVCRDCGYQGASLVFESEDAYQRFLDALCNKKKPQQLKETDEIKDNKSFDVEKQTKEQEEIAEMGNQEDTILTSPAKKRYLLEIIVAIVLSIVFFFLISTGSFFPSLLEYLLGGFVGLVIFFFLLIVLLETLYKTLRPKKK
;
A
#
# COMPACT_ATOMS: atom_id res chain seq x y z
N MET A 1 -17.24 -28.26 1.90
CA MET A 1 -16.56 -27.98 0.62
C MET A 1 -16.35 -26.49 0.58
N GLU A 2 -15.11 -26.02 0.48
CA GLU A 2 -14.81 -24.59 0.42
C GLU A 2 -14.99 -24.09 -1.02
N ILE A 3 -15.79 -23.04 -1.20
CA ILE A 3 -16.05 -22.42 -2.51
C ILE A 3 -15.41 -21.04 -2.50
N THR A 4 -14.46 -20.83 -3.42
CA THR A 4 -13.80 -19.53 -3.59
C THR A 4 -14.42 -18.80 -4.78
N ALA A 5 -14.85 -17.55 -4.60
CA ALA A 5 -15.49 -16.78 -5.66
C ALA A 5 -15.10 -15.29 -5.69
N CYS A 6 -15.19 -14.70 -6.87
CA CYS A 6 -14.88 -13.31 -7.11
C CYS A 6 -15.95 -12.40 -6.47
N PRO A 7 -15.56 -11.38 -5.67
CA PRO A 7 -16.51 -10.47 -5.05
C PRO A 7 -17.28 -9.59 -6.07
N ASN A 8 -16.75 -9.41 -7.28
CA ASN A 8 -17.34 -8.52 -8.28
C ASN A 8 -18.35 -9.23 -9.20
N CYS A 9 -18.01 -10.43 -9.69
CA CYS A 9 -18.84 -11.15 -10.66
C CYS A 9 -19.36 -12.51 -10.15
N GLY A 10 -18.88 -12.99 -9.02
CA GLY A 10 -19.23 -14.30 -8.47
C GLY A 10 -18.59 -15.50 -9.17
N SER A 11 -17.70 -15.27 -10.13
CA SER A 11 -16.96 -16.34 -10.79
C SER A 11 -16.04 -17.10 -9.82
N LYS A 12 -15.96 -18.42 -10.00
CA LYS A 12 -15.01 -19.30 -9.30
C LYS A 12 -13.62 -19.33 -9.99
N ASN A 13 -13.48 -18.69 -11.15
CA ASN A 13 -12.25 -18.68 -11.95
C ASN A 13 -11.27 -17.62 -11.45
N ILE A 14 -10.71 -17.86 -10.27
CA ILE A 14 -9.70 -17.00 -9.65
C ILE A 14 -8.35 -17.69 -9.79
N GLY A 15 -7.38 -16.98 -10.34
CA GLY A 15 -6.04 -17.51 -10.54
C GLY A 15 -4.99 -16.45 -10.27
N ILE A 16 -3.74 -16.91 -10.15
CA ILE A 16 -2.58 -16.03 -10.22
C ILE A 16 -2.47 -15.61 -11.68
N GLY A 17 -2.65 -14.31 -11.96
CA GLY A 17 -2.60 -13.84 -13.34
C GLY A 17 -1.20 -14.10 -13.92
N THR A 18 -1.17 -14.76 -15.07
CA THR A 18 0.08 -15.06 -15.78
C THR A 18 0.28 -14.08 -16.93
N LEU A 19 1.52 -13.96 -17.43
CA LEU A 19 1.84 -13.13 -18.61
C LEU A 19 0.99 -13.47 -19.84
N GLY A 20 0.51 -14.71 -19.96
CA GLY A 20 -0.39 -15.15 -21.05
C GLY A 20 -1.81 -14.59 -20.96
N ASP A 21 -2.24 -14.13 -19.79
CA ASP A 21 -3.57 -13.56 -19.55
C ASP A 21 -3.60 -12.04 -19.81
N GLY A 22 -2.53 -11.44 -20.34
CA GLY A 22 -2.41 -10.00 -20.59
C GLY A 22 -2.19 -9.15 -19.33
N ILE A 23 -1.91 -9.79 -18.19
CA ILE A 23 -1.71 -9.14 -16.89
C ILE A 23 -0.24 -9.26 -16.50
N ILE A 24 0.50 -8.16 -16.66
CA ILE A 24 1.94 -8.12 -16.38
C ILE A 24 2.13 -7.90 -14.87
N PHE A 25 2.35 -8.99 -14.13
CA PHE A 25 2.74 -8.91 -12.73
C PHE A 25 4.25 -8.69 -12.60
N GLY A 26 4.64 -7.61 -11.93
CA GLY A 26 5.99 -7.47 -11.39
C GLY A 26 6.25 -8.56 -10.35
N LEU A 27 7.49 -9.04 -10.28
CA LEU A 27 8.02 -10.17 -9.48
C LEU A 27 7.66 -10.19 -7.96
N SER A 28 6.90 -9.23 -7.45
CA SER A 28 6.54 -9.07 -6.04
C SER A 28 5.04 -9.13 -5.74
N SER A 29 4.15 -9.30 -6.73
CA SER A 29 2.70 -9.20 -6.51
C SER A 29 1.96 -10.51 -6.81
N TRP A 30 1.88 -11.38 -5.80
CA TRP A 30 1.07 -12.61 -5.78
C TRP A 30 -0.42 -12.30 -5.61
N LYS A 31 -0.96 -11.38 -6.41
CA LYS A 31 -2.32 -10.91 -6.25
C LYS A 31 -3.26 -11.78 -7.08
N GLU A 32 -4.24 -12.38 -6.42
CA GLU A 32 -5.30 -13.14 -7.08
C GLU A 32 -6.09 -12.24 -8.04
N VAL A 33 -6.37 -12.78 -9.23
CA VAL A 33 -7.17 -12.11 -10.25
C VAL A 33 -8.30 -13.00 -10.74
N CYS A 34 -9.49 -12.43 -10.84
CA CYS A 34 -10.61 -13.07 -11.52
C CYS A 34 -10.41 -13.02 -13.04
N ARG A 35 -10.40 -14.18 -13.70
CA ARG A 35 -10.23 -14.27 -15.15
C ARG A 35 -11.42 -13.72 -15.94
N ASP A 36 -12.62 -13.83 -15.39
CA ASP A 36 -13.83 -13.45 -16.13
C ASP A 36 -14.09 -11.93 -16.12
N CYS A 37 -13.69 -11.21 -15.06
CA CYS A 37 -13.97 -9.78 -14.93
C CYS A 37 -12.74 -8.91 -14.60
N GLY A 38 -11.54 -9.50 -14.52
CA GLY A 38 -10.29 -8.78 -14.23
C GLY A 38 -10.17 -8.21 -12.82
N TYR A 39 -11.05 -8.59 -11.89
CA TYR A 39 -10.98 -8.09 -10.51
C TYR A 39 -9.67 -8.52 -9.84
N GLN A 40 -8.92 -7.57 -9.28
CA GLN A 40 -7.65 -7.80 -8.61
C GLN A 40 -7.81 -7.58 -7.09
N GLY A 41 -7.81 -8.66 -6.31
CA GLY A 41 -8.01 -8.56 -4.86
C GLY A 41 -8.20 -9.93 -4.21
N ALA A 42 -8.41 -9.92 -2.90
CA ALA A 42 -8.71 -11.14 -2.16
C ALA A 42 -10.04 -11.74 -2.64
N SER A 43 -10.05 -13.06 -2.80
CA SER A 43 -11.26 -13.82 -3.08
C SER A 43 -12.13 -14.01 -1.83
N LEU A 44 -13.43 -14.24 -2.05
CA LEU A 44 -14.35 -14.59 -0.97
C LEU A 44 -14.40 -16.12 -0.85
N VAL A 45 -14.27 -16.63 0.36
CA VAL A 45 -14.36 -18.06 0.67
C VAL A 45 -15.69 -18.32 1.36
N PHE A 46 -16.46 -19.28 0.84
CA PHE A 46 -17.75 -19.71 1.37
C PHE A 46 -17.66 -21.14 1.89
N GLU A 47 -18.17 -21.36 3.10
CA GLU A 47 -18.16 -22.68 3.77
C GLU A 47 -19.26 -23.63 3.24
N SER A 48 -20.29 -23.08 2.59
CA SER A 48 -21.45 -23.81 2.07
C SER A 48 -21.93 -23.26 0.73
N GLU A 49 -22.58 -24.13 -0.06
CA GLU A 49 -23.18 -23.77 -1.34
C GLU A 49 -24.37 -22.82 -1.16
N ASP A 50 -25.15 -22.98 -0.09
CA ASP A 50 -26.24 -22.07 0.25
C ASP A 50 -25.76 -20.63 0.49
N ALA A 51 -24.62 -20.45 1.16
CA ALA A 51 -24.03 -19.13 1.38
C ALA A 51 -23.55 -18.50 0.08
N TYR A 52 -22.97 -19.30 -0.81
CA TYR A 52 -22.56 -18.85 -2.14
C TYR A 52 -23.76 -18.44 -3.00
N GLN A 53 -24.86 -19.21 -2.96
CA GLN A 53 -26.08 -18.89 -3.71
C GLN A 53 -26.71 -17.57 -3.26
N ARG A 54 -26.81 -17.34 -1.94
CA ARG A 54 -27.29 -16.06 -1.38
C ARG A 54 -26.44 -14.88 -1.85
N PHE A 55 -25.14 -15.08 -1.98
CA PHE A 55 -24.23 -14.06 -2.51
C PHE A 55 -24.48 -13.76 -4.00
N LEU A 56 -24.69 -14.79 -4.83
CA LEU A 56 -25.05 -14.61 -6.24
C LEU A 56 -26.38 -13.87 -6.40
N ASP A 57 -27.39 -14.23 -5.59
CA ASP A 57 -28.69 -13.56 -5.58
C ASP A 57 -28.55 -12.08 -5.19
N ALA A 58 -27.74 -11.78 -4.18
CA ALA A 58 -27.44 -10.40 -3.78
C ALA A 58 -26.71 -9.61 -4.87
N LEU A 59 -25.78 -10.23 -5.61
CA LEU A 59 -25.10 -9.59 -6.74
C LEU A 59 -26.06 -9.30 -7.90
N CYS A 60 -26.97 -10.22 -8.21
CA CYS A 60 -27.98 -10.02 -9.25
C CYS A 60 -28.92 -8.87 -8.90
N ASN A 61 -29.37 -8.81 -7.64
CA ASN A 61 -30.26 -7.76 -7.14
C ASN A 61 -29.58 -6.38 -7.11
N LYS A 62 -28.28 -6.29 -6.85
CA LYS A 62 -27.52 -5.02 -6.94
C LYS A 62 -27.34 -4.50 -8.37
N LYS A 63 -27.33 -5.39 -9.37
CA LYS A 63 -27.19 -5.01 -10.79
C LYS A 63 -28.50 -4.59 -11.44
N LYS A 64 -29.66 -4.85 -10.80
CA LYS A 64 -30.92 -4.25 -11.23
C LYS A 64 -30.88 -2.76 -10.88
N PRO A 65 -30.87 -1.86 -11.88
CA PRO A 65 -30.81 -0.43 -11.61
C PRO A 65 -32.04 0.00 -10.82
N GLN A 66 -31.84 0.99 -9.96
CA GLN A 66 -32.87 1.90 -9.46
C GLN A 66 -33.50 2.68 -10.64
N GLN A 67 -34.11 1.99 -11.59
CA GLN A 67 -34.97 2.54 -12.64
C GLN A 67 -36.41 2.11 -12.36
N LEU A 68 -36.94 2.53 -11.21
CA LEU A 68 -38.37 2.57 -10.93
C LEU A 68 -38.57 3.36 -9.63
N LYS A 69 -38.57 4.68 -9.76
CA LYS A 69 -39.40 5.66 -9.03
C LYS A 69 -38.87 7.08 -9.27
N GLU A 70 -39.23 7.64 -10.43
CA GLU A 70 -39.57 9.06 -10.57
C GLU A 70 -40.24 9.24 -11.94
N THR A 71 -41.50 8.83 -11.99
CA THR A 71 -42.45 9.31 -12.99
C THR A 71 -43.77 9.42 -12.25
N ASP A 72 -44.05 10.61 -11.73
CA ASP A 72 -45.28 11.34 -12.03
C ASP A 72 -45.28 12.69 -11.30
N GLU A 73 -45.70 13.71 -12.06
CA GLU A 73 -45.98 15.12 -11.68
C GLU A 73 -44.73 16.02 -11.53
N ILE A 74 -44.45 17.00 -12.40
CA ILE A 74 -45.29 18.16 -12.70
C ILE A 74 -44.94 18.71 -14.12
N LYS A 75 -46.01 19.06 -14.86
CA LYS A 75 -46.04 19.76 -16.15
C LYS A 75 -45.67 21.24 -16.04
N ASP A 76 -45.22 21.79 -17.18
CA ASP A 76 -45.22 23.20 -17.60
C ASP A 76 -44.28 24.12 -16.78
N ASN A 77 -43.36 24.91 -17.35
CA ASN A 77 -43.46 25.77 -18.53
C ASN A 77 -42.14 26.55 -18.72
N LYS A 78 -41.95 27.12 -19.92
CA LYS A 78 -41.03 28.21 -20.30
C LYS A 78 -39.54 27.91 -20.52
N SER A 79 -39.28 27.64 -21.80
CA SER A 79 -38.24 28.27 -22.64
C SER A 79 -37.60 29.55 -22.08
N PHE A 80 -36.28 29.56 -21.99
CA PHE A 80 -35.48 30.79 -22.07
C PHE A 80 -34.18 30.50 -22.83
N ASP A 81 -34.15 30.96 -24.09
CA ASP A 81 -32.93 31.24 -24.85
C ASP A 81 -32.14 32.33 -24.13
N VAL A 82 -30.88 32.09 -23.76
CA VAL A 82 -29.81 33.09 -23.88
C VAL A 82 -28.47 32.37 -24.07
N GLU A 83 -28.13 32.21 -25.33
CA GLU A 83 -26.79 32.27 -25.89
C GLU A 83 -26.03 33.52 -25.41
N LYS A 84 -24.99 33.38 -24.56
CA LYS A 84 -23.77 34.20 -24.60
C LYS A 84 -22.71 33.83 -23.54
N GLN A 85 -21.46 33.92 -24.00
CA GLN A 85 -20.21 34.11 -23.24
C GLN A 85 -19.47 32.85 -22.74
N THR A 86 -19.03 32.08 -23.72
CA THR A 86 -17.63 31.63 -23.80
C THR A 86 -16.69 32.84 -23.87
N LYS A 87 -15.70 32.91 -22.96
CA LYS A 87 -14.37 33.58 -23.02
C LYS A 87 -14.01 34.29 -21.71
N GLU A 88 -13.47 33.54 -20.74
CA GLU A 88 -12.47 34.00 -19.75
C GLU A 88 -11.97 32.77 -18.96
N GLN A 89 -11.16 31.94 -19.61
CA GLN A 89 -10.37 30.88 -18.98
C GLN A 89 -9.03 30.76 -19.72
N GLU A 90 -8.24 31.82 -19.64
CA GLU A 90 -6.80 31.79 -19.87
C GLU A 90 -6.25 33.04 -19.17
N GLU A 91 -5.15 32.91 -18.44
CA GLU A 91 -4.57 33.89 -17.50
C GLU A 91 -5.20 33.98 -16.10
N ILE A 92 -4.93 32.97 -15.25
CA ILE A 92 -4.26 33.13 -13.95
C ILE A 92 -3.53 31.79 -13.73
N ALA A 93 -2.41 31.65 -14.40
CA ALA A 93 -1.47 30.55 -14.24
C ALA A 93 -0.07 31.14 -14.11
N GLU A 94 0.12 32.01 -13.12
CA GLU A 94 1.45 32.34 -12.59
C GLU A 94 1.32 33.19 -11.32
N MET A 95 2.26 32.99 -10.40
CA MET A 95 2.35 33.61 -9.05
C MET A 95 1.52 32.96 -7.95
N GLY A 96 1.90 31.71 -7.64
CA GLY A 96 1.72 31.09 -6.33
C GLY A 96 3.00 30.37 -5.94
N ASN A 97 4.08 31.12 -5.77
CA ASN A 97 5.33 30.68 -5.15
C ASN A 97 5.03 30.36 -3.68
N GLN A 98 4.43 29.20 -3.44
CA GLN A 98 4.20 28.67 -2.10
C GLN A 98 5.38 27.75 -1.82
N GLU A 99 6.31 28.29 -1.02
CA GLU A 99 7.37 27.54 -0.39
C GLU A 99 6.82 26.18 0.04
N ASP A 100 7.37 25.13 -0.57
CA ASP A 100 7.31 23.76 -0.13
C ASP A 100 7.85 23.72 1.31
N THR A 101 7.00 24.12 2.26
CA THR A 101 7.15 23.78 3.64
C THR A 101 6.91 22.29 3.64
N ILE A 102 8.02 21.56 3.53
CA ILE A 102 8.10 20.11 3.62
C ILE A 102 7.39 19.75 4.92
N LEU A 103 6.10 19.45 4.78
CA LEU A 103 5.26 18.85 5.80
C LEU A 103 5.82 17.44 5.93
N THR A 104 6.92 17.35 6.68
CA THR A 104 7.60 16.11 7.04
C THR A 104 6.54 15.30 7.75
N SER A 105 5.92 14.38 7.02
CA SER A 105 4.81 13.60 7.54
C SER A 105 5.27 12.96 8.87
N PRO A 106 4.44 13.00 9.91
CA PRO A 106 4.82 12.53 11.25
C PRO A 106 5.26 11.05 11.25
N ALA A 107 4.90 10.30 10.21
CA ALA A 107 5.34 8.92 10.00
C ALA A 107 6.86 8.79 9.74
N LYS A 108 7.49 9.74 9.03
CA LYS A 108 8.93 9.68 8.73
C LYS A 108 9.78 9.98 9.96
N LYS A 109 9.29 10.83 10.87
CA LYS A 109 9.98 11.17 12.12
C LYS A 109 9.99 10.02 13.13
N ARG A 110 8.94 9.18 13.16
CA ARG A 110 8.88 7.99 14.02
C ARG A 110 9.96 6.96 13.66
N TYR A 111 10.17 6.71 12.37
CA TYR A 111 11.21 5.79 11.90
C TYR A 111 12.63 6.23 12.28
N LEU A 112 12.96 7.52 12.17
CA LEU A 112 14.26 8.02 12.57
C LEU A 112 14.51 7.87 14.07
N LEU A 113 13.46 8.07 14.88
CA LEU A 113 13.55 7.91 16.32
C LEU A 113 13.79 6.44 16.71
N GLU A 114 13.10 5.49 16.08
CA GLU A 114 13.33 4.05 16.29
C GLU A 114 14.76 3.63 15.94
N ILE A 115 15.31 4.15 14.84
CA ILE A 115 16.69 3.88 14.42
C ILE A 115 17.69 4.43 15.44
N ILE A 116 17.50 5.68 15.89
CA ILE A 116 18.36 6.30 16.89
C ILE A 116 18.34 5.50 18.20
N VAL A 117 17.15 5.09 18.66
CA VAL A 117 16.99 4.28 19.88
C VAL A 117 17.70 2.93 19.73
N ALA A 118 17.58 2.26 18.58
CA ALA A 118 18.26 0.99 18.33
C ALA A 118 19.79 1.13 18.36
N ILE A 119 20.34 2.20 17.77
CA ILE A 119 21.79 2.47 17.78
C ILE A 119 22.26 2.76 19.21
N VAL A 120 21.55 3.60 19.95
CA VAL A 120 21.91 3.95 21.34
C VAL A 120 21.89 2.71 22.24
N LEU A 121 20.86 1.87 22.14
CA LEU A 121 20.77 0.62 22.89
C LEU A 121 21.90 -0.35 22.53
N SER A 122 22.25 -0.47 21.26
CA SER A 122 23.37 -1.31 20.82
C SER A 122 24.71 -0.83 21.39
N ILE A 123 24.94 0.48 21.43
CA ILE A 123 26.15 1.07 22.01
C ILE A 123 26.20 0.82 23.52
N VAL A 124 25.11 1.08 24.23
CA VAL A 124 25.03 0.86 25.68
C VAL A 124 25.26 -0.62 26.01
N PHE A 125 24.66 -1.54 25.26
CA PHE A 125 24.86 -2.98 25.43
C PHE A 125 26.31 -3.39 25.22
N PHE A 126 26.97 -2.81 24.21
CA PHE A 126 28.39 -3.05 23.93
C PHE A 126 29.29 -2.57 25.08
N PHE A 127 29.01 -1.39 25.66
CA PHE A 127 29.76 -0.89 26.81
C PHE A 127 29.51 -1.71 28.09
N LEU A 128 28.29 -2.19 28.32
CA LEU A 128 27.98 -3.05 29.47
C LEU A 128 28.73 -4.38 29.40
N ILE A 129 28.82 -4.99 28.21
CA ILE A 129 29.59 -6.22 28.00
C ILE A 129 31.09 -5.95 28.18
N SER A 130 31.58 -4.83 27.66
CA SER A 130 33.01 -4.48 27.71
C SER A 130 33.48 -4.11 29.12
N THR A 131 32.62 -3.55 29.97
CA THR A 131 32.97 -3.12 31.34
C THR A 131 32.76 -4.20 32.40
N GLY A 132 31.97 -5.24 32.11
CA GLY A 132 31.66 -6.32 33.05
C GLY A 132 32.80 -7.31 33.32
N SER A 133 33.89 -7.27 32.55
CA SER A 133 34.97 -8.26 32.64
C SER A 133 36.24 -7.59 33.17
N PHE A 134 36.56 -7.82 34.45
CA PHE A 134 37.72 -7.17 35.09
C PHE A 134 39.07 -7.74 34.63
N PHE A 135 39.13 -8.92 34.00
CA PHE A 135 40.31 -9.41 33.26
C PHE A 135 39.90 -10.50 32.25
N PRO A 136 39.31 -10.12 31.09
CA PRO A 136 39.09 -11.09 30.03
C PRO A 136 40.45 -11.50 29.45
N SER A 137 40.59 -12.80 29.19
CA SER A 137 41.75 -13.32 28.46
C SER A 137 41.81 -12.67 27.06
N LEU A 138 43.02 -12.49 26.51
CA LEU A 138 43.22 -11.85 25.19
C LEU A 138 42.36 -12.50 24.07
N LEU A 139 42.06 -13.79 24.22
CA LEU A 139 41.17 -14.54 23.35
C LEU A 139 39.72 -14.04 23.38
N GLU A 140 39.17 -13.74 24.56
CA GLU A 140 37.81 -13.22 24.72
C GLU A 140 37.68 -11.82 24.13
N TYR A 141 38.73 -11.00 24.22
CA TYR A 141 38.77 -9.69 23.59
C TYR A 141 38.74 -9.77 22.06
N LEU A 142 39.51 -10.71 21.50
CA LEU A 142 39.52 -10.96 20.05
C LEU A 142 38.17 -11.50 19.57
N LEU A 143 37.57 -12.43 20.31
CA LEU A 143 36.28 -13.01 19.96
C LEU A 143 35.14 -11.98 20.08
N GLY A 144 35.12 -11.22 21.17
CA GLY A 144 34.17 -10.13 21.39
C GLY A 144 34.32 -9.02 20.35
N GLY A 145 35.56 -8.65 20.02
CA GLY A 145 35.86 -7.69 18.94
C GLY A 145 35.39 -8.17 17.57
N PHE A 146 35.60 -9.45 17.24
CA PHE A 146 35.13 -10.03 15.99
C PHE A 146 33.60 -10.04 15.90
N VAL A 147 32.90 -10.47 16.95
CA VAL A 147 31.44 -10.46 17.00
C VAL A 147 30.89 -9.03 16.91
N GLY A 148 31.50 -8.09 17.64
CA GLY A 148 31.14 -6.67 17.57
C GLY A 148 31.31 -6.08 16.17
N LEU A 149 32.40 -6.43 15.48
CA LEU A 149 32.67 -6.01 14.11
C LEU A 149 31.61 -6.57 13.14
N VAL A 150 31.23 -7.85 13.27
CA VAL A 150 30.18 -8.45 12.43
C VAL A 150 28.84 -7.74 12.65
N ILE A 151 28.47 -7.48 13.89
CA ILE A 151 27.23 -6.75 14.22
C ILE A 151 27.27 -5.33 13.65
N PHE A 152 28.42 -4.65 13.76
CA PHE A 152 28.60 -3.31 13.19
C PHE A 152 28.37 -3.30 11.67
N PHE A 153 28.99 -4.23 10.93
CA PHE A 153 28.78 -4.32 9.48
C PHE A 153 27.33 -4.64 9.12
N PHE A 154 26.67 -5.51 9.87
CA PHE A 154 25.26 -5.82 9.66
C PHE A 154 24.37 -4.58 9.83
N LEU A 155 24.58 -3.81 10.91
CA LEU A 155 23.88 -2.55 11.13
C LEU A 155 24.17 -1.54 10.02
N LEU A 156 25.42 -1.45 9.55
CA LEU A 156 25.82 -0.57 8.47
C LEU A 156 25.12 -0.92 7.16
N ILE A 157 24.98 -2.21 6.84
CA ILE A 157 24.22 -2.68 5.66
C ILE A 157 22.75 -2.27 5.77
N VAL A 158 22.11 -2.51 6.92
CA VAL A 158 20.70 -2.11 7.15
C VAL A 158 20.53 -0.60 7.01
N LEU A 159 21.49 0.18 7.51
CA LEU A 159 21.48 1.64 7.41
C LEU A 159 21.63 2.10 5.95
N LEU A 160 22.56 1.50 5.20
CA LEU A 160 22.72 1.75 3.77
C LEU A 160 21.48 1.38 2.96
N GLU A 161 20.86 0.24 3.24
CA GLU A 161 19.62 -0.18 2.56
C GLU A 161 18.48 0.80 2.85
N THR A 162 18.39 1.26 4.10
CA THR A 162 17.38 2.25 4.53
C THR A 162 17.62 3.60 3.86
N LEU A 163 18.88 4.05 3.80
CA LEU A 163 19.27 5.26 3.06
C LEU A 163 18.97 5.12 1.58
N TYR A 164 19.30 3.99 0.97
CA TYR A 164 19.04 3.71 -0.44
C TYR A 164 17.54 3.77 -0.76
N LYS A 165 16.71 3.09 0.06
CA LYS A 165 15.23 3.14 -0.06
C LYS A 165 14.68 4.55 0.13
N THR A 166 15.30 5.36 0.99
CA THR A 166 14.89 6.75 1.23
C THR A 166 15.29 7.69 0.10
N LEU A 167 16.47 7.48 -0.49
CA LEU A 167 17.03 8.33 -1.54
C LEU A 167 16.51 8.01 -2.93
N ARG A 168 15.98 6.80 -3.18
CA ARG A 168 15.41 6.47 -4.49
C ARG A 168 14.08 7.21 -4.66
N PRO A 169 13.99 8.29 -5.45
CA PRO A 169 12.72 8.93 -5.69
C PRO A 169 11.80 7.91 -6.36
N LYS A 170 10.58 7.76 -5.84
CA LYS A 170 9.52 7.07 -6.57
C LYS A 170 9.34 7.84 -7.88
N LYS A 171 9.91 7.34 -8.98
CA LYS A 171 9.53 7.77 -10.32
C LYS A 171 8.03 7.48 -10.41
N LYS A 172 7.24 8.55 -10.39
CA LYS A 172 5.81 8.53 -10.72
C LYS A 172 5.66 8.20 -12.20
#